data_AF-A0A396PCI6-F1
#
_entry.id   AF-A0A396PCI6-F1
#
_cell.length_a   1.000
_cell.length_b   1.000
_cell.length_c   1.000
_cell.angle_alpha   90.00
_cell.angle_beta   90.00
_cell.angle_gamma   90.00
#
_symmetry.space_group_name_H-M   'P 1'
#
loop_
_entity.id
_entity.type
_entity.pdbx_description
1 polymer ?
#
loop_
_entity_poly.entity_id
_entity_poly.type
_entity_poly.pdbx_seq_one_letter_code
_entity_poly.pdbx_strand_id
1 'polypeptide(L)'
;MPGFILHLTAAQMLLKHLPSHPDFPYPISSVNDFLIGNLLPDATQQKESSHFRDPLYREKMMVFPDLTRFTAKYRSLLPDSSALGYYFHLYIDRKFFKDFIPQIVEFYNADGEITDMRDEIATVYIKKSRTSIPFSRYLTEEYYYGDYTRMNTYLVNRYCIPLDLNPNVTNPGITEIQYENVQQVLDLLHHFLSVPPEAAQDLKVFPLEELLAALEQYVEEFLAVPNKYIP
;
A
#
# COMPACT_ATOMS: atom_id res chain seq x y z
N MET A 1 -7.78 -4.76 -7.37
CA MET A 1 -6.45 -4.23 -7.00
C MET A 1 -6.22 -4.61 -5.55
N PRO A 2 -5.23 -5.45 -5.22
CA PRO A 2 -5.35 -6.24 -3.99
C PRO A 2 -4.64 -5.62 -2.77
N GLY A 3 -4.26 -4.35 -2.83
CA GLY A 3 -3.56 -3.66 -1.74
C GLY A 3 -4.45 -3.06 -0.64
N PHE A 4 -5.77 -2.90 -0.86
CA PHE A 4 -6.65 -2.16 0.06
C PHE A 4 -6.54 -2.63 1.52
N ILE A 5 -6.61 -3.93 1.76
CA ILE A 5 -6.53 -4.50 3.12
C ILE A 5 -5.12 -4.33 3.72
N LEU A 6 -4.07 -4.38 2.91
CA LEU A 6 -2.70 -4.14 3.37
C LEU A 6 -2.49 -2.67 3.78
N HIS A 7 -3.04 -1.72 3.01
CA HIS A 7 -3.03 -0.30 3.38
C HIS A 7 -3.83 -0.04 4.65
N LEU A 8 -5.04 -0.60 4.76
CA LEU A 8 -5.84 -0.52 5.98
C LEU A 8 -5.15 -1.17 7.19
N THR A 9 -4.38 -2.25 6.97
CA THR A 9 -3.54 -2.86 8.01
C THR A 9 -2.51 -1.87 8.53
N ALA A 10 -1.74 -1.24 7.63
CA ALA A 10 -0.77 -0.22 8.00
C ALA A 10 -1.42 1.00 8.68
N ALA A 11 -2.62 1.38 8.23
CA ALA A 11 -3.38 2.48 8.81
C ALA A 11 -3.85 2.15 10.25
N GLN A 12 -4.31 0.93 10.50
CA GLN A 12 -4.65 0.46 11.85
C GLN A 12 -3.42 0.40 12.77
N MET A 13 -2.27 -0.05 12.26
CA MET A 13 -1.00 0.03 12.99
C MET A 13 -0.67 1.49 13.35
N LEU A 14 -0.76 2.42 12.41
CA LEU A 14 -0.55 3.85 12.69
C LEU A 14 -1.48 4.37 13.78
N LEU A 15 -2.78 4.10 13.68
CA LEU A 15 -3.78 4.55 14.67
C LEU A 15 -3.51 3.98 16.06
N LYS A 16 -3.03 2.74 16.15
CA LYS A 16 -2.65 2.09 17.40
C LYS A 16 -1.42 2.74 18.05
N HIS A 17 -0.44 3.15 17.24
CA HIS A 17 0.82 3.72 17.72
C HIS A 17 0.75 5.24 17.95
N LEU A 18 -0.15 5.96 17.28
CA LEU A 18 -0.30 7.41 17.36
C LEU A 18 -0.35 7.97 18.80
N PRO A 19 -1.06 7.37 19.78
CA PRO A 19 -1.08 7.87 21.16
C PRO A 19 0.28 7.90 21.86
N SER A 20 1.25 7.09 21.40
CA SER A 20 2.62 7.07 21.90
C SER A 20 3.54 8.10 21.23
N HIS A 21 3.03 8.85 20.25
CA HIS A 21 3.77 9.86 19.48
C HIS A 21 3.08 11.24 19.60
N PRO A 22 3.08 11.87 20.78
CA PRO A 22 2.38 13.14 21.01
C PRO A 22 2.96 14.31 20.21
N ASP A 23 4.19 14.19 19.72
CA ASP A 23 4.87 15.22 18.94
C ASP A 23 4.54 15.15 17.43
N PHE A 24 3.78 14.13 16.99
CA PHE A 24 3.36 14.02 15.60
C PHE A 24 2.44 15.19 15.21
N PRO A 25 2.77 15.98 14.17
CA PRO A 25 2.16 17.31 13.97
C PRO A 25 0.76 17.29 13.35
N TYR A 26 0.31 16.16 12.82
CA TYR A 26 -0.98 16.07 12.12
C TYR A 26 -1.99 15.24 12.92
N PRO A 27 -2.99 15.88 13.55
CA PRO A 27 -4.01 15.15 14.29
C PRO A 27 -4.91 14.36 13.34
N ILE A 28 -5.35 13.18 13.77
CA ILE A 28 -6.43 12.43 13.10
C ILE A 28 -7.73 12.68 13.86
N SER A 29 -8.47 13.70 13.44
CA SER A 29 -9.77 14.05 14.05
C SER A 29 -10.92 13.15 13.63
N SER A 30 -10.81 12.49 12.48
CA SER A 30 -11.77 11.52 11.96
C SER A 30 -11.06 10.27 11.47
N VAL A 31 -11.17 9.18 12.24
CA VAL A 31 -10.64 7.87 11.83
C VAL A 31 -11.30 7.39 10.54
N ASN A 32 -12.60 7.62 10.38
CA ASN A 32 -13.35 7.28 9.16
C ASN A 32 -12.73 7.93 7.91
N ASP A 33 -12.49 9.23 7.97
CA ASP A 33 -12.05 9.99 6.80
C ASP A 33 -10.58 9.68 6.47
N PHE A 34 -9.77 9.43 7.50
CA PHE A 34 -8.40 8.94 7.34
C PHE A 34 -8.35 7.59 6.63
N LEU A 35 -9.16 6.61 7.06
CA LEU A 35 -9.20 5.30 6.41
C LEU A 35 -9.74 5.38 4.98
N ILE A 36 -10.74 6.23 4.71
CA ILE A 36 -11.25 6.44 3.34
C ILE A 36 -10.19 7.12 2.46
N GLY A 37 -9.53 8.15 2.96
CA GLY A 37 -8.42 8.80 2.26
C GLY A 37 -7.28 7.82 1.94
N ASN A 38 -7.06 6.83 2.81
CA ASN A 38 -6.08 5.77 2.62
C ASN A 38 -6.46 4.72 1.56
N LEU A 39 -7.76 4.59 1.25
CA LEU A 39 -8.27 3.66 0.23
C LEU A 39 -8.35 4.28 -1.17
N LEU A 40 -8.80 5.54 -1.25
CA LEU A 40 -9.14 6.18 -2.53
C LEU A 40 -8.05 6.21 -3.62
N PRO A 41 -6.74 6.25 -3.32
CA PRO A 41 -5.71 6.20 -4.36
C PRO A 41 -5.76 4.92 -5.20
N ASP A 42 -6.26 3.83 -4.60
CA ASP A 42 -6.49 2.52 -5.22
C ASP A 42 -7.86 2.37 -5.90
N ALA A 43 -8.72 3.39 -5.82
CA ALA A 43 -10.06 3.36 -6.42
C ALA A 43 -10.10 3.76 -7.91
N THR A 44 -8.96 4.13 -8.49
CA THR A 44 -8.88 4.67 -9.87
C THR A 44 -7.94 3.87 -10.76
N GLN A 45 -8.25 3.86 -12.06
CA GLN A 45 -7.40 3.30 -13.11
C GLN A 45 -6.22 4.23 -13.46
N GLN A 46 -6.31 5.52 -13.14
CA GLN A 46 -5.27 6.52 -13.45
C GLN A 46 -4.15 6.51 -12.40
N LYS A 47 -3.44 5.39 -12.33
CA LYS A 47 -2.43 5.13 -11.29
C LYS A 47 -1.25 6.09 -11.28
N GLU A 48 -0.85 6.59 -12.44
CA GLU A 48 0.26 7.54 -12.51
C GLU A 48 -0.07 8.83 -11.76
N SER A 49 -1.31 9.32 -11.93
CA SER A 49 -1.79 10.53 -11.28
C SER A 49 -2.08 10.27 -9.79
N SER A 50 -2.86 9.23 -9.47
CA SER A 50 -3.26 8.97 -8.08
C SER A 50 -2.14 8.47 -7.18
N HIS A 51 -1.00 8.07 -7.74
CA HIS A 51 0.17 7.66 -6.96
C HIS A 51 1.34 8.62 -7.12
N PHE A 52 1.16 9.76 -7.81
CA PHE A 52 2.23 10.74 -8.06
C PHE A 52 3.51 10.08 -8.61
N ARG A 53 3.34 9.11 -9.52
CA ARG A 53 4.46 8.37 -10.12
C ARG A 53 5.13 9.26 -11.16
N ASP A 54 6.45 9.25 -11.20
CA ASP A 54 7.19 9.97 -12.23
C ASP A 54 7.09 9.22 -13.57
N PRO A 55 6.60 9.85 -14.65
CA PRO A 55 6.52 9.22 -15.96
C PRO A 55 7.87 8.71 -16.49
N LEU A 56 8.99 9.27 -16.01
CA LEU A 56 10.34 8.83 -16.37
C LEU A 56 10.59 7.35 -16.03
N TYR A 57 9.91 6.81 -15.02
CA TYR A 57 10.09 5.43 -14.55
C TYR A 57 9.00 4.47 -15.04
N ARG A 58 8.16 4.86 -16.01
CA ARG A 58 7.01 4.05 -16.47
C ARG A 58 7.41 2.64 -16.94
N GLU A 59 8.61 2.49 -17.50
CA GLU A 59 9.13 1.21 -18.02
C GLU A 59 9.73 0.31 -16.91
N LYS A 60 9.89 0.84 -15.69
CA LYS A 60 10.42 0.07 -14.56
C LYS A 60 9.36 -0.88 -14.01
N MET A 61 9.80 -2.03 -13.53
CA MET A 61 8.96 -3.00 -12.85
C MET A 61 8.43 -2.45 -11.52
N MET A 62 9.26 -1.74 -10.78
CA MET A 62 8.92 -1.11 -9.50
C MET A 62 8.78 0.40 -9.68
N VAL A 63 7.54 0.89 -9.77
CA VAL A 63 7.23 2.33 -9.82
C VAL A 63 6.53 2.73 -8.54
N PHE A 64 7.19 3.54 -7.72
CA PHE A 64 6.68 3.98 -6.43
C PHE A 64 6.34 5.48 -6.41
N PRO A 65 5.49 5.93 -5.46
CA PRO A 65 5.15 7.34 -5.31
C PRO A 65 6.33 8.27 -5.06
N ASP A 66 6.25 9.46 -5.66
CA ASP A 66 7.05 10.62 -5.30
C ASP A 66 6.27 11.54 -4.35
N LEU A 67 6.55 11.40 -3.05
CA LEU A 67 5.91 12.17 -1.98
C LEU A 67 6.16 13.68 -2.10
N THR A 68 7.23 14.10 -2.77
CA THR A 68 7.53 15.53 -2.93
C THR A 68 6.52 16.20 -3.88
N ARG A 69 6.01 15.47 -4.88
CA ARG A 69 4.98 15.97 -5.80
C ARG A 69 3.64 16.15 -5.10
N PHE A 70 3.27 15.21 -4.20
CA PHE A 70 2.08 15.37 -3.38
C PHE A 70 2.20 16.60 -2.47
N THR A 71 3.28 16.69 -1.70
CA THR A 71 3.48 17.78 -0.74
C THR A 71 3.65 19.14 -1.40
N ALA A 72 4.22 19.22 -2.60
CA ALA A 72 4.26 20.45 -3.39
C ALA A 72 2.85 21.00 -3.70
N LYS A 73 1.86 20.12 -3.88
CA LYS A 73 0.49 20.51 -4.21
C LYS A 73 -0.43 20.64 -3.00
N TYR A 74 -0.27 19.76 -2.01
CA TYR A 74 -1.26 19.55 -0.94
C TYR A 74 -0.69 19.61 0.49
N ARG A 75 0.52 20.14 0.70
CA ARG A 75 1.07 20.29 2.06
C ARG A 75 0.10 20.99 3.02
N SER A 76 -0.60 22.04 2.57
CA SER A 76 -1.58 22.76 3.39
C SER A 76 -2.80 21.93 3.77
N LEU A 77 -3.06 20.82 3.08
CA LEU A 77 -4.18 19.92 3.37
C LEU A 77 -3.81 18.80 4.35
N LEU A 78 -2.53 18.60 4.71
CA LEU A 78 -2.13 17.52 5.63
C LEU A 78 -2.82 17.53 7.01
N PRO A 79 -3.31 18.67 7.55
CA PRO A 79 -4.17 18.64 8.74
C PRO A 79 -5.56 18.01 8.54
N ASP A 80 -6.03 17.86 7.30
CA ASP A 80 -7.27 17.14 6.99
C ASP A 80 -7.03 15.62 7.09
N SER A 81 -7.91 14.92 7.82
CA SER A 81 -7.74 13.48 8.07
C SER A 81 -7.72 12.66 6.78
N SER A 82 -8.55 13.01 5.79
CA SER A 82 -8.58 12.29 4.51
C SER A 82 -7.33 12.54 3.67
N ALA A 83 -6.88 13.78 3.60
CA ALA A 83 -5.63 14.11 2.91
C ALA A 83 -4.41 13.44 3.57
N LEU A 84 -4.37 13.37 4.90
CA LEU A 84 -3.33 12.63 5.62
C LEU A 84 -3.39 11.13 5.34
N GLY A 85 -4.59 10.55 5.27
CA GLY A 85 -4.81 9.15 4.90
C GLY A 85 -4.26 8.81 3.52
N TYR A 86 -4.50 9.69 2.54
CA TYR A 86 -3.92 9.59 1.20
C TYR A 86 -2.39 9.73 1.26
N TYR A 87 -1.87 10.73 1.96
CA TYR A 87 -0.42 10.89 2.07
C TYR A 87 0.25 9.66 2.69
N PHE A 88 -0.36 9.10 3.73
CA PHE A 88 0.11 7.87 4.38
C PHE A 88 0.03 6.65 3.45
N HIS A 89 -1.02 6.53 2.62
CA HIS A 89 -1.09 5.51 1.57
C HIS A 89 0.14 5.56 0.66
N LEU A 90 0.45 6.75 0.11
CA LEU A 90 1.59 6.94 -0.78
C LEU A 90 2.91 6.62 -0.10
N TYR A 91 3.03 6.97 1.18
CA TYR A 91 4.21 6.65 1.97
C TYR A 91 4.41 5.14 2.10
N ILE A 92 3.35 4.39 2.47
CA ILE A 92 3.41 2.93 2.57
C ILE A 92 3.76 2.30 1.23
N ASP A 93 3.11 2.75 0.16
CA ASP A 93 3.39 2.26 -1.20
C ASP A 93 4.86 2.48 -1.59
N ARG A 94 5.39 3.67 -1.26
CA ARG A 94 6.80 3.99 -1.49
C ARG A 94 7.71 3.05 -0.75
N LYS A 95 7.51 2.86 0.55
CA LYS A 95 8.33 1.98 1.38
C LYS A 95 8.24 0.53 0.93
N PHE A 96 7.03 0.08 0.60
CA PHE A 96 6.77 -1.28 0.14
C PHE A 96 7.50 -1.59 -1.18
N PHE A 97 7.30 -0.79 -2.23
CA PHE A 97 7.92 -1.05 -3.53
C PHE A 97 9.42 -0.74 -3.56
N LYS A 98 9.85 0.33 -2.88
CA LYS A 98 11.27 0.74 -2.91
C LYS A 98 12.13 -0.11 -1.98
N ASP A 99 11.63 -0.43 -0.80
CA ASP A 99 12.44 -1.04 0.26
C ASP A 99 12.08 -2.52 0.47
N PHE A 100 10.79 -2.89 0.51
CA PHE A 100 10.38 -4.27 0.83
C PHE A 100 10.49 -5.26 -0.34
N ILE A 101 9.91 -4.95 -1.51
CA ILE A 101 9.91 -5.89 -2.66
C ILE A 101 11.31 -6.37 -3.05
N PRO A 102 12.34 -5.51 -3.17
CA PRO A 102 13.71 -5.95 -3.51
C PRO A 102 14.33 -6.90 -2.47
N GLN A 103 13.83 -6.90 -1.23
CA GLN A 103 14.31 -7.80 -0.19
C GLN A 103 13.77 -9.22 -0.34
N ILE A 104 12.64 -9.41 -1.02
CA ILE A 104 11.94 -10.70 -1.10
C ILE A 104 11.94 -11.33 -2.50
N VAL A 105 12.18 -10.54 -3.55
CA VAL A 105 12.31 -11.03 -4.93
C VAL A 105 13.45 -10.35 -5.68
N GLU A 106 13.95 -11.04 -6.71
CA GLU A 106 14.89 -10.51 -7.69
C GLU A 106 14.36 -10.79 -9.10
N PHE A 107 14.57 -9.82 -10.00
CA PHE A 107 14.10 -9.89 -11.39
C PHE A 107 15.28 -10.09 -12.32
N TYR A 108 15.18 -11.06 -13.21
CA TYR A 108 16.23 -11.46 -14.13
C TYR A 108 15.76 -11.39 -15.58
N ASN A 109 16.62 -10.87 -16.46
CA ASN A 109 16.40 -10.89 -17.91
C ASN A 109 16.64 -12.30 -18.50
N ALA A 110 16.50 -12.44 -19.81
CA ALA A 110 16.69 -13.72 -20.51
C ALA A 110 18.13 -14.26 -20.43
N ASP A 111 19.10 -13.38 -20.24
CA ASP A 111 20.53 -13.71 -20.12
C ASP A 111 20.94 -14.05 -18.67
N GLY A 112 20.02 -13.93 -17.71
CA GLY A 112 20.25 -14.22 -16.30
C GLY A 112 20.89 -13.06 -15.53
N GLU A 113 20.84 -11.84 -16.05
CA GLU A 113 21.30 -10.62 -15.38
C GLU A 113 20.16 -9.94 -14.63
N ILE A 114 20.48 -9.27 -13.52
CA ILE A 114 19.50 -8.50 -12.75
C ILE A 114 19.03 -7.30 -13.60
N THR A 115 17.72 -7.15 -13.74
CA THR A 115 17.09 -6.01 -14.42
C THR A 115 15.91 -5.48 -13.61
N ASP A 116 15.64 -4.19 -13.73
CA ASP A 116 14.42 -3.55 -13.24
C ASP A 116 13.52 -3.07 -14.38
N MET A 117 13.88 -3.33 -15.64
CA MET A 117 13.10 -2.98 -16.83
C MET A 117 12.02 -4.02 -17.07
N ARG A 118 10.75 -3.62 -16.94
CA ARG A 118 9.61 -4.56 -16.92
C ARG A 118 9.56 -5.47 -18.14
N ASP A 119 9.81 -4.93 -19.32
CA ASP A 119 9.70 -5.64 -20.59
C ASP A 119 10.89 -6.60 -20.85
N GLU A 120 11.96 -6.48 -20.07
CA GLU A 120 13.13 -7.37 -20.15
C GLU A 120 13.02 -8.58 -19.20
N ILE A 121 12.12 -8.53 -18.22
CA ILE A 121 12.06 -9.56 -17.17
C ILE A 121 11.56 -10.88 -17.76
N ALA A 122 12.42 -11.89 -17.72
CA ALA A 122 12.08 -13.26 -18.08
C ALA A 122 11.72 -14.09 -16.84
N THR A 123 12.48 -13.93 -15.76
CA THR A 123 12.40 -14.80 -14.58
C THR A 123 12.34 -13.97 -13.29
N VAL A 124 11.56 -14.45 -12.32
CA VAL A 124 11.52 -13.89 -10.95
C VAL A 124 12.04 -14.94 -9.98
N TYR A 125 13.08 -14.59 -9.23
CA TYR A 125 13.55 -15.39 -8.12
C TYR A 125 12.82 -14.97 -6.84
N ILE A 126 12.14 -15.92 -6.20
CA ILE A 126 11.44 -15.71 -4.93
C ILE A 126 12.32 -16.23 -3.80
N LYS A 127 12.77 -15.32 -2.93
CA LYS A 127 13.74 -15.64 -1.87
C LYS A 127 13.18 -16.57 -0.80
N LYS A 128 11.89 -16.41 -0.48
CA LYS A 128 11.17 -17.24 0.51
C LYS A 128 11.25 -18.73 0.17
N SER A 129 10.89 -19.10 -1.06
CA SER A 129 10.91 -20.49 -1.54
C SER A 129 12.25 -20.91 -2.11
N ARG A 130 13.15 -19.95 -2.38
CA ARG A 130 14.41 -20.14 -3.11
C ARG A 130 14.19 -20.74 -4.49
N THR A 131 13.12 -20.33 -5.17
CA THR A 131 12.76 -20.83 -6.50
C THR A 131 12.63 -19.70 -7.50
N SER A 132 12.99 -20.01 -8.75
CA SER A 132 12.79 -19.14 -9.90
C SER A 132 11.53 -19.54 -10.65
N ILE A 133 10.73 -18.57 -11.06
CA ILE A 133 9.51 -18.76 -11.85
C ILE A 133 9.52 -17.85 -13.09
N PRO A 134 8.84 -18.23 -14.19
CA PRO A 134 8.62 -17.31 -15.30
C PRO A 134 7.86 -16.06 -14.85
N PHE A 135 8.25 -14.88 -15.36
CA PHE A 135 7.60 -13.60 -15.02
C PHE A 135 6.10 -13.59 -15.30
N SER A 136 5.66 -14.29 -16.35
CA SER A 136 4.25 -14.46 -16.70
C SER A 136 3.38 -15.08 -15.60
N ARG A 137 3.99 -15.80 -14.64
CA ARG A 137 3.29 -16.38 -13.49
C ARG A 137 3.34 -15.50 -12.24
N TYR A 138 4.31 -14.58 -12.15
CA TYR A 138 4.55 -13.82 -10.93
C TYR A 138 3.37 -12.91 -10.55
N LEU A 139 2.90 -12.06 -11.47
CA LEU A 139 1.78 -11.13 -11.25
C LEU A 139 0.40 -11.78 -11.46
N THR A 140 0.17 -12.94 -10.86
CA THR A 140 -1.09 -13.70 -11.01
C THR A 140 -1.69 -14.08 -9.65
N GLU A 141 -2.93 -14.58 -9.67
CA GLU A 141 -3.60 -15.21 -8.51
C GLU A 141 -2.86 -16.45 -7.98
N GLU A 142 -1.95 -17.02 -8.77
CA GLU A 142 -1.13 -18.11 -8.30
C GLU A 142 -0.09 -17.61 -7.29
N TYR A 143 0.55 -16.47 -7.56
CA TYR A 143 1.67 -15.91 -6.80
C TYR A 143 1.33 -14.55 -6.18
N TYR A 144 1.88 -13.45 -6.73
CA TYR A 144 1.90 -12.14 -6.08
C TYR A 144 0.50 -11.65 -5.71
N TYR A 145 -0.45 -11.66 -6.65
CA TYR A 145 -1.83 -11.23 -6.36
C TYR A 145 -2.61 -12.26 -5.55
N GLY A 146 -2.27 -13.54 -5.69
CA GLY A 146 -2.85 -14.61 -4.87
C GLY A 146 -2.57 -14.44 -3.39
N ASP A 147 -1.35 -14.03 -3.04
CA ASP A 147 -0.97 -13.88 -1.65
C ASP A 147 -1.74 -12.76 -0.96
N TYR A 148 -2.02 -11.64 -1.63
CA TYR A 148 -2.91 -10.63 -1.07
C TYR A 148 -4.29 -11.22 -0.73
N THR A 149 -4.91 -11.94 -1.67
CA THR A 149 -6.19 -12.62 -1.44
C THR A 149 -6.11 -13.55 -0.23
N ARG A 150 -5.05 -14.36 -0.13
CA ARG A 150 -4.81 -15.28 1.00
C ARG A 150 -4.63 -14.57 2.35
N MET A 151 -4.05 -13.37 2.35
CA MET A 151 -3.82 -12.60 3.57
C MET A 151 -5.04 -11.83 4.06
N ASN A 152 -5.95 -11.41 3.18
CA ASN A 152 -6.98 -10.42 3.51
C ASN A 152 -7.79 -10.74 4.78
N THR A 153 -8.41 -11.92 4.86
CA THR A 153 -9.23 -12.31 6.01
C THR A 153 -8.42 -12.43 7.30
N TYR A 154 -7.18 -12.91 7.21
CA TYR A 154 -6.27 -12.95 8.36
C TYR A 154 -5.97 -11.53 8.88
N LEU A 155 -5.63 -10.60 7.98
CA LEU A 155 -5.28 -9.23 8.34
C LEU A 155 -6.48 -8.47 8.93
N VAL A 156 -7.66 -8.61 8.33
CA VAL A 156 -8.89 -8.01 8.86
C VAL A 156 -9.17 -8.48 10.28
N ASN A 157 -9.07 -9.78 10.53
CA ASN A 157 -9.31 -10.35 11.86
C ASN A 157 -8.24 -9.91 12.87
N ARG A 158 -6.95 -9.93 12.48
CA ARG A 158 -5.82 -9.63 13.38
C ARG A 158 -5.79 -8.17 13.79
N TYR A 159 -6.07 -7.26 12.88
CA TYR A 159 -5.96 -5.81 13.08
C TYR A 159 -7.32 -5.12 13.27
N CYS A 160 -8.40 -5.89 13.43
CA CYS A 160 -9.77 -5.40 13.62
C CYS A 160 -10.15 -4.32 12.58
N ILE A 161 -9.84 -4.59 11.30
CA ILE A 161 -10.01 -3.59 10.23
C ILE A 161 -11.52 -3.33 10.02
N PRO A 162 -11.99 -2.07 10.14
CA PRO A 162 -13.37 -1.74 9.87
C PRO A 162 -13.64 -1.76 8.36
N LEU A 163 -14.64 -2.53 7.93
CA LEU A 163 -15.07 -2.63 6.53
C LEU A 163 -16.31 -1.77 6.24
N ASP A 164 -17.11 -1.49 7.26
CA ASP A 164 -18.32 -0.67 7.17
C ASP A 164 -18.00 0.77 7.57
N LEU A 165 -17.32 1.49 6.67
CA LEU A 165 -17.01 2.91 6.83
C LEU A 165 -18.20 3.78 6.39
N ASN A 166 -18.30 5.00 6.93
CA ASN A 166 -19.29 5.97 6.49
C ASN A 166 -18.85 6.59 5.16
N PRO A 167 -19.58 6.38 4.05
CA PRO A 167 -19.19 6.87 2.73
C PRO A 167 -19.25 8.40 2.61
N ASN A 168 -19.91 9.09 3.54
CA ASN A 168 -20.08 10.54 3.51
C ASN A 168 -18.80 11.26 3.95
N VAL A 169 -17.85 11.39 3.02
CA VAL A 169 -16.60 12.13 3.22
C VAL A 169 -16.57 13.35 2.31
N THR A 170 -16.16 14.48 2.86
CA THR A 170 -16.00 15.72 2.08
C THR A 170 -14.64 15.73 1.41
N ASN A 171 -14.58 16.00 0.11
CA ASN A 171 -13.31 16.17 -0.59
C ASN A 171 -12.62 17.47 -0.09
N PRO A 172 -11.40 17.40 0.49
CA PRO A 172 -10.68 18.58 0.98
C PRO A 172 -10.05 19.44 -0.13
N GLY A 173 -10.26 19.10 -1.40
CA GLY A 173 -9.71 19.80 -2.57
C GLY A 173 -8.70 18.99 -3.39
N ILE A 174 -8.69 17.67 -3.24
CA ILE A 174 -7.83 16.75 -3.97
C ILE A 174 -8.47 16.40 -5.31
N THR A 175 -7.69 16.47 -6.38
CA THR A 175 -8.18 16.32 -7.76
C THR A 175 -7.82 14.98 -8.42
N GLU A 176 -6.89 14.20 -7.86
CA GLU A 176 -6.37 12.95 -8.45
C GLU A 176 -7.21 11.71 -8.10
N ILE A 177 -8.17 11.84 -7.18
CA ILE A 177 -9.05 10.78 -6.71
C ILE A 177 -10.50 11.27 -6.72
N GLN A 178 -11.45 10.33 -6.85
CA GLN A 178 -12.88 10.62 -6.93
C GLN A 178 -13.55 10.20 -5.62
N TYR A 179 -13.98 11.18 -4.82
CA TYR A 179 -14.70 10.94 -3.56
C TYR A 179 -16.13 10.43 -3.81
N GLU A 180 -16.67 10.63 -5.02
CA GLU A 180 -17.98 10.14 -5.41
C GLU A 180 -18.01 8.60 -5.51
N ASN A 181 -16.85 7.96 -5.67
CA ASN A 181 -16.73 6.51 -5.78
C ASN A 181 -16.53 5.80 -4.43
N VAL A 182 -16.52 6.53 -3.30
CA VAL A 182 -16.27 5.93 -1.97
C VAL A 182 -17.19 4.73 -1.72
N GLN A 183 -18.49 4.86 -1.97
CA GLN A 183 -19.43 3.75 -1.77
C GLN A 183 -19.03 2.50 -2.56
N GLN A 184 -18.65 2.67 -3.83
CA GLN A 184 -18.24 1.54 -4.68
C GLN A 184 -16.98 0.86 -4.14
N VAL A 185 -16.04 1.62 -3.59
CA VAL A 185 -14.82 1.08 -2.96
C VAL A 185 -15.18 0.28 -1.71
N LEU A 186 -16.09 0.79 -0.88
CA LEU A 186 -16.54 0.11 0.34
C LEU A 186 -17.29 -1.19 0.03
N ASP A 187 -18.15 -1.18 -1.00
CA ASP A 187 -18.86 -2.38 -1.45
C ASP A 187 -17.90 -3.50 -1.89
N LEU A 188 -16.72 -3.15 -2.40
CA LEU A 188 -15.68 -4.12 -2.79
C LEU A 188 -14.95 -4.75 -1.60
N LEU A 189 -14.90 -4.10 -0.43
CA LEU A 189 -14.08 -4.56 0.70
C LEU A 189 -14.50 -5.95 1.20
N HIS A 190 -15.80 -6.19 1.28
CA HIS A 190 -16.34 -7.50 1.70
C HIS A 190 -16.03 -8.61 0.70
N HIS A 191 -15.92 -8.29 -0.59
CA HIS A 191 -15.54 -9.26 -1.63
C HIS A 191 -14.09 -9.73 -1.52
N PHE A 192 -13.22 -8.99 -0.83
CA PHE A 192 -11.84 -9.40 -0.60
C PHE A 192 -11.67 -10.47 0.48
N LEU A 193 -12.73 -10.80 1.22
CA LEU A 193 -12.75 -11.85 2.24
C LEU A 193 -13.17 -13.21 1.68
N SER A 194 -12.70 -13.55 0.48
CA SER A 194 -13.16 -14.73 -0.27
C SER A 194 -12.55 -16.06 0.19
N VAL A 195 -11.55 -16.02 1.07
CA VAL A 195 -10.82 -17.19 1.58
C VAL A 195 -10.68 -17.14 3.10
N PRO A 196 -10.57 -18.28 3.79
CA PRO A 196 -10.48 -18.31 5.25
C PRO A 196 -9.11 -17.79 5.74
N PRO A 197 -8.99 -17.32 7.00
CA PRO A 197 -7.75 -16.70 7.51
C PRO A 197 -6.54 -17.65 7.52
N GLU A 198 -6.76 -18.96 7.57
CA GLU A 198 -5.69 -19.97 7.51
C GLU A 198 -4.97 -19.98 6.17
N ALA A 199 -5.58 -19.45 5.09
CA ALA A 199 -4.94 -19.32 3.79
C ALA A 199 -3.66 -18.47 3.85
N ALA A 200 -3.54 -17.57 4.84
CA ALA A 200 -2.35 -16.76 5.07
C ALA A 200 -1.11 -17.59 5.49
N GLN A 201 -1.27 -18.88 5.80
CA GLN A 201 -0.15 -19.79 6.10
C GLN A 201 0.55 -20.30 4.83
N ASP A 202 -0.12 -20.26 3.67
CA ASP A 202 0.37 -20.81 2.40
C ASP A 202 0.64 -19.71 1.36
N LEU A 203 1.39 -18.68 1.76
CA LEU A 203 1.81 -17.61 0.85
C LEU A 203 2.98 -18.08 -0.02
N LYS A 204 2.97 -17.77 -1.31
CA LYS A 204 4.05 -18.19 -2.24
C LYS A 204 5.19 -17.20 -2.33
N VAL A 205 4.89 -15.91 -2.23
CA VAL A 205 5.80 -14.78 -2.43
C VAL A 205 6.13 -14.12 -1.10
N PHE A 206 5.11 -13.73 -0.32
CA PHE A 206 5.31 -12.92 0.87
C PHE A 206 5.71 -13.77 2.09
N PRO A 207 6.82 -13.43 2.78
CA PRO A 207 7.04 -13.84 4.16
C PRO A 207 6.16 -12.98 5.09
N LEU A 208 5.04 -13.53 5.57
CA LEU A 208 4.00 -12.76 6.27
C LEU A 208 4.53 -11.99 7.49
N GLU A 209 5.26 -12.64 8.38
CA GLU A 209 5.77 -11.99 9.60
C GLU A 209 6.80 -10.89 9.29
N GLU A 210 7.64 -11.09 8.28
CA GLU A 210 8.60 -10.06 7.82
C GLU A 210 7.88 -8.87 7.19
N LEU A 211 6.81 -9.11 6.41
CA LEU A 211 5.96 -8.05 5.88
C LEU A 211 5.31 -7.24 7.00
N LEU A 212 4.73 -7.90 7.99
CA LEU A 212 4.09 -7.21 9.13
C LEU A 212 5.10 -6.43 9.96
N ALA A 213 6.28 -6.99 10.21
CA ALA A 213 7.36 -6.30 10.90
C ALA A 213 7.86 -5.07 10.12
N ALA A 214 7.98 -5.18 8.79
CA ALA A 214 8.34 -4.06 7.93
C ALA A 214 7.27 -2.94 7.98
N LEU A 215 5.98 -3.28 7.94
CA LEU A 215 4.90 -2.30 8.07
C LEU A 215 4.94 -1.57 9.42
N GLU A 216 5.13 -2.29 10.54
CA GLU A 216 5.29 -1.69 11.87
C GLU A 216 6.49 -0.73 11.89
N GLN A 217 7.63 -1.14 11.32
CA GLN A 217 8.79 -0.26 11.20
C GLN A 217 8.49 1.00 10.37
N TYR A 218 7.75 0.87 9.27
CA TYR A 218 7.40 2.01 8.43
C TYR A 218 6.46 2.96 9.15
N VAL A 219 5.52 2.45 9.94
CA VAL A 219 4.63 3.25 10.79
C VAL A 219 5.41 4.03 11.83
N GLU A 220 6.34 3.38 12.55
CA GLU A 220 7.20 4.05 13.52
C GLU A 220 8.08 5.12 12.85
N GLU A 221 8.66 4.84 11.68
CA GLU A 221 9.40 5.84 10.89
C GLU A 221 8.50 7.02 10.47
N PHE A 222 7.23 6.77 10.14
CA PHE A 222 6.28 7.81 9.74
C PHE A 222 5.92 8.74 10.91
N LEU A 223 5.74 8.16 12.10
CA LEU A 223 5.34 8.90 13.30
C LEU A 223 6.50 9.60 14.02
N ALA A 224 7.74 9.18 13.79
CA ALA A 224 8.92 9.78 14.41
C ALA A 224 9.05 11.28 14.10
N VAL A 225 9.61 12.05 15.04
CA VAL A 225 9.94 13.47 14.83
C VAL A 225 11.37 13.74 15.29
N PRO A 226 12.24 14.36 14.48
CA PRO A 226 11.99 14.83 13.11
C PRO A 226 11.86 13.67 12.10
N ASN A 227 10.97 13.82 11.11
CA ASN A 227 10.82 12.88 10.00
C ASN A 227 10.98 13.59 8.67
N LYS A 228 11.89 13.08 7.83
CA LYS A 228 12.19 13.62 6.49
C LYS A 228 11.01 13.55 5.50
N TYR A 229 10.00 12.73 5.79
CA TYR A 229 8.78 12.59 5.00
C TYR A 229 7.63 13.43 5.55
N ILE A 230 7.82 14.13 6.67
CA ILE A 230 6.84 15.07 7.19
C ILE A 230 7.38 16.49 6.92
N PRO A 231 6.71 17.26 6.05
CA PRO A 231 7.27 18.50 5.48
C PRO A 231 7.17 19.75 6.37
#